data_AF-A0A6B0VJC8-F1
#
_entry.id   AF-A0A6B0VJC8-F1
#
_cell.length_a   1.000
_cell.length_b   1.000
_cell.length_c   1.000
_cell.angle_alpha   90.00
_cell.angle_beta   90.00
_cell.angle_gamma   90.00
#
_symmetry.space_group_name_H-M   'P 1'
#
loop_
_entity.id
_entity.type
_entity.pdbx_description
1 polymer ?
#
loop_
_entity_poly.entity_id
_entity_poly.type
_entity_poly.pdbx_seq_one_letter_code
_entity_poly.pdbx_strand_id
1 'polypeptide(L)'
;MSKGSNNKVKAVRVVVPDVTRNEESSRLGSGLSAGEARDLRESLSPEQRQQVETTVEELLSLLGSAHAIAVLSEFAFADGPLRFSELESSLDIAANTLSVRLRELTNAGLLVREEYNEVPPRVEYEPTAKAEQLFPAFGHFHVWAIDHELDGVDTDLSR
;
A
#
# COMPACT_ATOMS: atom_id res chain seq x y z
N MET A 1 -42.38 -28.87 -17.32
CA MET A 1 -42.19 -28.67 -15.87
C MET A 1 -40.81 -29.16 -15.48
N SER A 2 -40.11 -28.30 -14.77
CA SER A 2 -38.69 -28.31 -14.38
C SER A 2 -38.17 -29.60 -13.72
N LYS A 3 -36.92 -29.96 -14.03
CA LYS A 3 -35.96 -30.44 -13.02
C LYS A 3 -34.60 -29.79 -13.29
N GLY A 4 -34.39 -28.64 -12.65
CA GLY A 4 -33.11 -27.96 -12.57
C GLY A 4 -32.11 -28.76 -11.72
N SER A 5 -30.92 -28.97 -12.28
CA SER A 5 -29.76 -29.51 -11.57
C SER A 5 -29.19 -28.40 -10.69
N ASN A 6 -29.30 -28.57 -9.37
CA ASN A 6 -28.85 -27.59 -8.40
C ASN A 6 -27.40 -27.93 -8.00
N ASN A 7 -26.42 -27.35 -8.71
CA ASN A 7 -25.01 -27.50 -8.40
C ASN A 7 -24.66 -26.67 -7.16
N LYS A 8 -24.58 -27.32 -5.99
CA LYS A 8 -24.10 -26.71 -4.76
C LYS A 8 -22.59 -26.51 -4.84
N VAL A 9 -22.17 -25.30 -5.16
CA VAL A 9 -20.77 -24.86 -5.02
C VAL A 9 -20.44 -24.90 -3.52
N LYS A 10 -19.55 -25.81 -3.11
CA LYS A 10 -19.01 -25.82 -1.74
C LYS A 10 -18.11 -24.60 -1.60
N ALA A 11 -18.48 -23.67 -0.73
CA ALA A 11 -17.62 -22.57 -0.32
C ALA A 11 -16.35 -23.14 0.34
N VAL A 12 -15.21 -22.94 -0.30
CA VAL A 12 -13.90 -23.20 0.31
C VAL A 12 -13.69 -22.09 1.33
N ARG A 13 -13.87 -22.41 2.61
CA ARG A 13 -13.54 -21.52 3.72
C ARG A 13 -12.02 -21.38 3.74
N VAL A 14 -11.51 -20.25 3.27
CA VAL A 14 -10.11 -19.86 3.49
C VAL A 14 -9.96 -19.66 4.99
N VAL A 15 -9.30 -20.61 5.64
CA VAL A 15 -8.91 -20.50 7.04
C VAL A 15 -7.76 -19.50 7.07
N VAL A 16 -8.05 -18.27 7.49
CA VAL A 16 -7.03 -17.28 7.81
C VAL A 16 -6.42 -17.74 9.15
N PRO A 17 -5.12 -18.10 9.20
CA PRO A 17 -4.51 -18.49 10.47
C PRO A 17 -4.47 -17.27 11.39
N ASP A 18 -4.86 -17.50 12.64
CA ASP A 18 -4.74 -16.55 13.73
C ASP A 18 -3.24 -16.34 14.03
N VAL A 19 -2.67 -15.26 13.48
CA VAL A 19 -1.25 -14.91 13.66
C VAL A 19 -1.13 -14.24 15.02
N THR A 20 -1.04 -15.07 16.05
CA THR A 20 -0.56 -14.67 17.36
C THR A 20 0.88 -14.17 17.22
N ARG A 21 1.03 -12.87 17.47
CA ARG A 21 2.24 -12.10 17.75
C ARG A 21 3.43 -12.96 18.23
N ASN A 22 4.31 -13.41 17.33
CA ASN A 22 5.72 -13.69 17.67
C ASN A 22 6.61 -13.91 16.41
N GLU A 23 7.71 -13.15 16.36
CA GLU A 23 9.01 -13.46 15.70
C GLU A 23 9.10 -13.63 14.16
N GLU A 24 8.03 -13.87 13.40
CA GLU A 24 8.13 -13.93 11.93
C GLU A 24 8.24 -12.57 11.22
N SER A 25 7.83 -11.47 11.87
CA SER A 25 8.03 -10.11 11.35
C SER A 25 9.51 -9.75 11.13
N SER A 26 10.45 -10.52 11.69
CA SER A 26 11.88 -10.31 11.51
C SER A 26 12.41 -10.71 10.12
N ARG A 27 11.69 -11.50 9.31
CA ARG A 27 12.18 -11.93 7.99
C ARG A 27 12.07 -10.86 6.89
N LEU A 28 11.23 -9.86 7.09
CA LEU A 28 11.12 -8.71 6.18
C LEU A 28 12.11 -7.59 6.50
N GLY A 29 12.96 -7.77 7.54
CA GLY A 29 13.95 -6.78 8.00
C GLY A 29 15.29 -6.79 7.24
N SER A 30 15.48 -7.69 6.28
CA SER A 30 16.58 -7.63 5.32
C SER A 30 15.96 -7.72 3.94
N GLY A 31 15.93 -6.62 3.19
CA GLY A 31 15.31 -6.57 1.87
C GLY A 31 15.74 -7.75 1.01
N LEU A 32 14.76 -8.41 0.37
CA LEU A 32 15.03 -9.41 -0.66
C LEU A 32 16.05 -8.81 -1.64
N SER A 33 17.23 -9.40 -1.75
CA SER A 33 18.17 -9.03 -2.79
C SER A 33 17.53 -9.24 -4.16
N ALA A 34 18.02 -8.54 -5.19
CA ALA A 34 17.51 -8.71 -6.54
C ALA A 34 17.56 -10.18 -7.02
N GLY A 35 18.55 -10.95 -6.54
CA GLY A 35 18.64 -12.40 -6.76
C GLY A 35 17.53 -13.17 -6.06
N GLU A 36 17.33 -12.94 -4.76
CA GLU A 36 16.27 -13.63 -3.99
C GLU A 36 14.86 -13.30 -4.50
N ALA A 37 14.61 -12.06 -4.91
CA ALA A 37 13.34 -11.66 -5.51
C ALA A 37 13.11 -12.39 -6.85
N ARG A 38 14.17 -12.58 -7.64
CA ARG A 38 14.10 -13.33 -8.90
C ARG A 38 13.84 -14.82 -8.64
N ASP A 39 14.59 -15.42 -7.74
CA ASP A 39 14.46 -16.85 -7.40
C ASP A 39 13.06 -17.14 -6.83
N LEU A 40 12.54 -16.25 -5.98
CA LEU A 40 11.17 -16.34 -5.47
C LEU A 40 10.15 -16.34 -6.61
N ARG A 41 10.26 -15.39 -7.57
CA ARG A 41 9.38 -15.33 -8.74
C ARG A 41 9.48 -16.61 -9.58
N GLU A 42 10.69 -17.13 -9.79
CA GLU A 42 10.93 -18.37 -10.54
C GLU A 42 10.47 -19.63 -9.78
N SER A 43 10.29 -19.57 -8.46
CA SER A 43 9.75 -20.70 -7.68
C SER A 43 8.22 -20.89 -7.81
N LEU A 44 7.49 -19.85 -8.24
CA LEU A 44 6.03 -19.86 -8.34
C LEU A 44 5.51 -20.66 -9.55
N SER A 45 4.30 -21.23 -9.43
CA SER A 45 3.61 -21.84 -10.59
C SER A 45 3.30 -20.78 -11.66
N PRO A 46 3.10 -21.16 -12.95
CA PRO A 46 2.74 -20.21 -14.00
C PRO A 46 1.54 -19.33 -13.67
N GLU A 47 0.49 -19.90 -13.05
CA GLU A 47 -0.71 -19.18 -12.64
C GLU A 47 -0.43 -18.19 -11.50
N GLN A 48 0.37 -18.61 -10.52
CA GLN A 48 0.78 -17.74 -9.42
C GLN A 48 1.65 -16.58 -9.91
N ARG A 49 2.57 -16.82 -10.86
CA ARG A 49 3.39 -15.76 -11.46
C ARG A 49 2.53 -14.74 -12.18
N GLN A 50 1.58 -15.19 -13.00
CA GLN A 50 0.68 -14.29 -13.72
C GLN A 50 -0.13 -13.42 -12.76
N GLN A 51 -0.65 -14.02 -11.67
CA GLN A 51 -1.38 -13.27 -10.66
C GLN A 51 -0.50 -12.23 -9.96
N VAL A 52 0.73 -12.59 -9.59
CA VAL A 52 1.69 -11.66 -8.98
C VAL A 52 2.04 -10.52 -9.94
N GLU A 53 2.30 -10.83 -11.22
CA GLU A 53 2.61 -9.83 -12.24
C GLU A 53 1.47 -8.82 -12.39
N THR A 54 0.23 -9.29 -12.52
CA THR A 54 -0.95 -8.41 -12.59
C THR A 54 -1.10 -7.55 -11.33
N THR A 55 -0.94 -8.12 -10.13
CA THR A 55 -1.02 -7.35 -8.88
C THR A 55 0.11 -6.32 -8.77
N VAL A 56 1.32 -6.64 -9.23
CA VAL A 56 2.44 -5.70 -9.27
C VAL A 56 2.18 -4.59 -10.28
N GLU A 57 1.65 -4.89 -11.47
CA GLU A 57 1.27 -3.88 -12.46
C GLU A 57 0.22 -2.90 -11.92
N GLU A 58 -0.82 -3.42 -11.26
CA GLU A 58 -1.85 -2.59 -10.61
C GLU A 58 -1.26 -1.70 -9.52
N LEU A 59 -0.41 -2.26 -8.66
CA LEU A 59 0.26 -1.51 -7.60
C LEU A 59 1.17 -0.42 -8.18
N LEU A 60 2.02 -0.74 -9.15
CA LEU A 60 2.93 0.21 -9.77
C LEU A 60 2.17 1.30 -10.53
N SER A 61 1.06 0.96 -11.18
CA SER A 61 0.20 1.96 -11.82
C SER A 61 -0.42 2.92 -10.80
N LEU A 62 -0.84 2.43 -9.63
CA LEU A 62 -1.36 3.27 -8.55
C LEU A 62 -0.27 4.15 -7.95
N LEU A 63 0.89 3.57 -7.61
CA LEU A 63 2.01 4.30 -7.03
C LEU A 63 2.63 5.31 -8.00
N GLY A 64 2.62 5.02 -9.30
CA GLY A 64 3.09 5.93 -10.34
C GLY A 64 2.18 7.13 -10.60
N SER A 65 0.96 7.15 -10.02
CA SER A 65 0.10 8.32 -10.10
C SER A 65 0.63 9.47 -9.24
N ALA A 66 0.43 10.70 -9.71
CA ALA A 66 0.93 11.90 -9.02
C ALA A 66 0.50 11.92 -7.54
N HIS A 67 1.46 12.14 -6.64
CA HIS A 67 1.30 12.21 -5.18
C HIS A 67 0.89 10.92 -4.45
N ALA A 68 0.62 9.79 -5.11
CA ALA A 68 0.25 8.56 -4.41
C ALA A 68 1.39 8.02 -3.51
N ILE A 69 2.62 8.01 -4.02
CA ILE A 69 3.82 7.65 -3.23
C ILE A 69 4.02 8.64 -2.08
N ALA A 70 3.84 9.95 -2.32
CA ALA A 70 4.02 10.97 -1.28
C ALA A 70 3.04 10.76 -0.12
N VAL A 71 1.75 10.51 -0.42
CA VAL A 71 0.74 10.19 0.60
C VAL A 71 1.11 8.94 1.40
N LEU A 72 1.52 7.86 0.75
CA LEU A 72 1.95 6.65 1.49
C LEU A 72 3.23 6.86 2.29
N SER A 73 4.13 7.73 1.81
CA SER A 73 5.36 8.08 2.54
C SER A 73 5.04 8.76 3.86
N GLU A 74 4.04 9.66 3.92
CA GLU A 74 3.63 10.28 5.19
C GLU A 74 3.23 9.23 6.23
N PHE A 75 2.48 8.21 5.83
CA PHE A 75 2.10 7.11 6.73
C PHE A 75 3.27 6.21 7.12
N ALA A 76 4.26 6.02 6.24
CA ALA A 76 5.42 5.19 6.54
C ALA A 76 6.29 5.74 7.69
N PHE A 77 6.17 7.03 8.00
CA PHE A 77 6.94 7.72 9.04
C PHE A 77 6.06 8.35 10.14
N ALA A 78 4.76 8.15 10.09
CA ALA A 78 3.85 8.62 11.14
C ALA A 78 3.76 7.60 12.28
N ASP A 79 3.67 8.09 13.53
CA ASP A 79 3.46 7.25 14.72
C ASP A 79 1.99 6.81 14.90
N GLY A 80 1.09 7.19 13.99
CA GLY A 80 -0.35 6.94 14.11
C GLY A 80 -1.17 7.42 12.91
N PRO A 81 -2.51 7.45 13.05
CA PRO A 81 -3.39 7.88 11.97
C PRO A 81 -3.20 9.36 11.63
N LEU A 82 -3.45 9.72 10.37
CA LEU A 82 -3.34 11.09 9.87
C LEU A 82 -4.70 11.61 9.40
N ARG A 83 -4.92 12.91 9.61
CA ARG A 83 -6.11 13.64 9.16
C ARG A 83 -5.89 14.22 7.77
N PHE A 84 -6.99 14.48 7.09
CA PHE A 84 -6.96 15.13 5.77
C PHE A 84 -6.17 16.44 5.78
N SER A 85 -6.42 17.31 6.76
CA SER A 85 -5.76 18.62 6.87
C SER A 85 -4.26 18.51 7.18
N GLU A 86 -3.84 17.45 7.89
CA GLU A 86 -2.42 17.22 8.18
C GLU A 86 -1.69 16.84 6.90
N LEU A 87 -2.25 15.90 6.13
CA LEU A 87 -1.74 15.49 4.82
C LEU A 87 -1.76 16.62 3.79
N GLU A 88 -2.84 17.41 3.74
CA GLU A 88 -2.95 18.54 2.83
C GLU A 88 -1.86 19.59 3.11
N SER A 89 -1.63 19.88 4.41
CA SER A 89 -0.63 20.83 4.82
C SER A 89 0.80 20.31 4.69
N SER A 90 1.06 19.03 4.93
CA SER A 90 2.43 18.48 4.86
C SER A 90 2.91 18.29 3.42
N LEU A 91 2.01 17.92 2.52
CA LEU A 91 2.33 17.63 1.12
C LEU A 91 2.17 18.82 0.17
N ASP A 92 1.55 19.93 0.63
CA ASP A 92 1.19 21.10 -0.19
C ASP A 92 0.45 20.71 -1.49
N ILE A 93 -0.57 19.86 -1.35
CA ILE A 93 -1.36 19.36 -2.50
C ILE A 93 -2.78 19.89 -2.46
N ALA A 94 -3.36 20.10 -3.64
CA ALA A 94 -4.76 20.54 -3.73
C ALA A 94 -5.73 19.52 -3.11
N ALA A 95 -6.69 20.00 -2.31
CA ALA A 95 -7.71 19.19 -1.65
C ALA A 95 -8.38 18.13 -2.54
N ASN A 96 -8.72 18.50 -3.78
CA ASN A 96 -9.34 17.59 -4.74
C ASN A 96 -8.40 16.43 -5.12
N THR A 97 -7.12 16.72 -5.34
CA THR A 97 -6.10 15.72 -5.65
C THR A 97 -5.92 14.78 -4.46
N LEU A 98 -5.75 15.32 -3.24
CA LEU A 98 -5.62 14.51 -2.02
C LEU A 98 -6.85 13.62 -1.80
N SER A 99 -8.06 14.16 -1.97
CA SER A 99 -9.31 13.41 -1.85
C SER A 99 -9.39 12.23 -2.81
N VAL A 100 -8.93 12.42 -4.05
CA VAL A 100 -8.86 11.34 -5.04
C VAL A 100 -7.82 10.30 -4.62
N ARG A 101 -6.61 10.72 -4.21
CA ARG A 101 -5.54 9.81 -3.77
C ARG A 101 -5.96 8.96 -2.58
N LEU A 102 -6.50 9.58 -1.54
CA LEU A 102 -6.98 8.87 -0.35
C LEU A 102 -8.07 7.86 -0.69
N ARG A 103 -9.00 8.21 -1.60
CA ARG A 103 -10.04 7.29 -2.05
C ARG A 103 -9.44 6.09 -2.80
N GLU A 104 -8.51 6.32 -3.71
CA GLU A 104 -7.87 5.24 -4.48
C GLU A 104 -7.06 4.30 -3.59
N LEU A 105 -6.26 4.86 -2.66
CA LEU A 105 -5.51 4.07 -1.69
C LEU A 105 -6.43 3.29 -0.73
N THR A 106 -7.55 3.89 -0.32
CA THR A 106 -8.58 3.19 0.48
C THR A 106 -9.21 2.05 -0.32
N ASN A 107 -9.59 2.30 -1.59
CA ASN A 107 -10.18 1.29 -2.46
C ASN A 107 -9.21 0.12 -2.76
N ALA A 108 -7.92 0.40 -2.85
CA ALA A 108 -6.87 -0.62 -3.02
C ALA A 108 -6.60 -1.43 -1.73
N GLY A 109 -7.27 -1.10 -0.63
CA GLY A 109 -7.09 -1.71 0.68
C GLY A 109 -5.74 -1.36 1.32
N LEU A 110 -5.16 -0.21 0.95
CA LEU A 110 -3.92 0.29 1.54
C LEU A 110 -4.18 1.22 2.73
N LEU A 111 -5.30 1.93 2.72
CA LEU A 111 -5.73 2.77 3.84
C LEU A 111 -7.12 2.35 4.32
N VAL A 112 -7.38 2.58 5.61
CA VAL A 112 -8.73 2.62 6.19
C VAL A 112 -9.07 4.08 6.47
N ARG A 113 -10.33 4.45 6.24
CA ARG A 113 -10.88 5.75 6.61
C ARG A 113 -11.85 5.56 7.76
N GLU A 114 -11.62 6.28 8.85
CA GLU A 114 -12.49 6.25 10.03
C GLU A 114 -13.08 7.63 10.31
N GLU A 115 -14.39 7.66 10.55
CA GLU A 115 -15.12 8.87 10.92
C GLU A 115 -15.44 8.83 12.41
N TYR A 116 -15.10 9.91 13.11
CA TYR A 116 -15.37 10.06 14.52
C TYR A 116 -16.48 11.08 14.72
N ASN A 117 -17.60 10.61 15.28
CA ASN A 117 -18.77 11.42 15.61
C ASN A 117 -18.57 12.18 16.93
N GLU A 118 -17.50 12.97 17.00
CA GLU A 118 -17.22 13.89 18.10
C GLU A 118 -17.48 15.35 17.66
N VAL A 119 -17.28 16.31 18.55
CA VAL A 119 -17.40 17.74 18.21
C VAL A 119 -16.03 18.41 18.43
N PRO A 120 -15.39 18.92 17.36
CA PRO A 120 -15.80 18.87 15.95
C PRO A 120 -15.64 17.46 15.35
N PRO A 121 -16.45 17.07 14.35
CA PRO A 121 -16.29 15.78 13.68
C PRO A 121 -14.91 15.71 13.01
N ARG A 122 -14.22 14.58 13.18
CA ARG A 122 -12.92 14.35 12.53
C ARG A 122 -12.93 13.08 11.70
N VAL A 123 -12.08 13.09 10.68
CA VAL A 123 -11.85 11.95 9.81
C VAL A 123 -10.37 11.66 9.84
N GLU A 124 -10.05 10.40 10.08
CA GLU A 124 -8.68 9.91 10.10
C GLU A 124 -8.49 8.79 9.10
N TYR A 125 -7.25 8.67 8.66
CA TYR A 125 -6.78 7.65 7.75
C TYR A 125 -5.66 6.88 8.42
N GLU A 126 -5.68 5.57 8.28
CA GLU A 126 -4.69 4.68 8.88
C GLU A 126 -4.23 3.66 7.83
N PRO A 127 -2.94 3.31 7.77
CA PRO A 127 -2.50 2.23 6.89
C PRO A 127 -3.06 0.88 7.32
N THR A 128 -3.36 0.03 6.35
CA THR A 128 -3.67 -1.37 6.65
C THR A 128 -2.39 -2.16 6.90
N ALA A 129 -2.49 -3.32 7.55
CA ALA A 129 -1.38 -4.28 7.64
C ALA A 129 -0.81 -4.71 6.27
N LYS A 130 -1.60 -4.56 5.18
CA LYS A 130 -1.14 -4.78 3.80
C LYS A 130 -0.24 -3.62 3.34
N ALA A 131 -0.60 -2.37 3.66
CA ALA A 131 0.23 -1.21 3.33
C ALA A 131 1.50 -1.14 4.18
N GLU A 132 1.43 -1.48 5.46
CA GLU A 132 2.61 -1.50 6.34
C GLU A 132 3.73 -2.42 5.83
N GLN A 133 3.36 -3.53 5.17
CA GLN A 133 4.34 -4.42 4.52
C GLN A 133 5.12 -3.75 3.38
N LEU A 134 4.63 -2.62 2.84
CA LEU A 134 5.32 -1.82 1.82
C LEU A 134 6.27 -0.78 2.45
N PHE A 135 6.12 -0.43 3.73
CA PHE A 135 6.87 0.66 4.37
C PHE A 135 8.40 0.48 4.39
N PRO A 136 8.96 -0.75 4.50
CA PRO A 136 10.40 -0.95 4.34
C PRO A 136 10.97 -0.41 3.02
N ALA A 137 10.17 -0.36 1.93
CA ALA A 137 10.61 0.23 0.67
C ALA A 137 10.89 1.73 0.78
N PHE A 138 10.08 2.47 1.56
CA PHE A 138 10.28 3.90 1.80
C PHE A 138 11.52 4.15 2.67
N GLY A 139 11.78 3.26 3.63
CA GLY A 139 13.03 3.26 4.40
C GLY A 139 14.26 3.08 3.50
N HIS A 140 14.21 2.17 2.52
CA HIS A 140 15.29 2.01 1.55
C HIS A 140 15.53 3.27 0.69
N PHE A 141 14.49 4.04 0.34
CA PHE A 141 14.68 5.32 -0.35
C PHE A 141 15.46 6.32 0.52
N HIS A 142 15.16 6.38 1.82
CA HIS A 142 15.87 7.26 2.75
C HIS A 142 17.32 6.84 2.94
N VAL A 143 17.57 5.54 3.13
CA VAL A 143 18.94 5.00 3.24
C VAL A 143 19.74 5.34 1.99
N TRP A 144 19.17 5.12 0.80
CA TRP A 144 19.85 5.47 -0.45
C TRP A 144 20.18 6.97 -0.53
N ALA A 145 19.24 7.83 -0.13
CA ALA A 145 19.37 9.29 -0.16
C ALA A 145 20.37 9.86 0.87
N ILE A 146 20.81 9.07 1.86
CA ILE A 146 21.90 9.49 2.77
C ILE A 146 23.24 9.54 2.01
N ASP A 147 23.44 8.63 1.07
CA ASP A 147 24.73 8.43 0.38
C ASP A 147 24.74 8.98 -1.06
N HIS A 148 23.59 9.40 -1.59
CA HIS A 148 23.43 9.78 -3.00
C HIS A 148 22.55 11.01 -3.18
N GLU A 149 22.81 11.75 -4.26
CA GLU A 149 21.99 12.86 -4.73
C GLU A 149 21.39 12.53 -6.11
N LEU A 150 20.30 13.20 -6.47
CA LEU A 150 19.73 13.09 -7.81
C LEU A 150 20.33 14.19 -8.71
N ASP A 151 21.04 13.78 -9.75
CA ASP A 151 21.55 14.71 -10.76
C ASP A 151 20.42 15.14 -11.72
N GLY A 152 20.22 16.45 -11.89
CA GLY A 152 19.43 17.00 -12.98
C GLY A 152 17.91 16.83 -12.89
N VAL A 153 17.35 16.67 -11.69
CA VAL A 153 15.90 16.75 -11.49
C VAL A 153 15.51 18.22 -11.43
N ASP A 154 14.79 18.69 -12.45
CA ASP A 154 14.15 20.01 -12.42
C ASP A 154 12.97 19.93 -11.43
N THR A 155 13.20 20.36 -10.20
CA THR A 155 12.21 20.29 -9.11
C THR A 155 11.11 21.35 -9.21
N ASP A 156 11.07 22.14 -10.29
CA ASP A 156 9.99 23.10 -10.55
C ASP A 156 8.75 22.38 -11.13
N LEU A 157 8.02 21.68 -10.26
CA LEU A 157 6.69 21.12 -10.57
C LEU A 157 5.54 22.12 -10.31
N SER A 158 5.86 23.42 -10.14
CA SER A 158 4.89 24.50 -9.92
C SER A 158 4.26 25.02 -11.23
N ARG A 159 3.63 24.14 -12.04
CA ARG A 159 2.81 24.56 -13.18
C ARG A 159 1.39 24.00 -13.17
#